data_AF-X0ZXB0-F1
#
_entry.id   AF-X0ZXB0-F1
#
_cell.length_a   1.000
_cell.length_b   1.000
_cell.length_c   1.000
_cell.angle_alpha   90.00
_cell.angle_beta   90.00
_cell.angle_gamma   90.00
#
_symmetry.space_group_name_H-M   'P 1'
#
loop_
_entity.id
_entity.type
_entity.pdbx_description
1 polymer ?
#
loop_
_entity_poly.entity_id
_entity_poly.type
_entity_poly.pdbx_seq_one_letter_code
_entity_poly.pdbx_strand_id
1 'polypeptide(L)'
;MDKLPKIIKKCEGEILSQAIADHEWDNRFKLMIVKRLGPSLVPAEVVVPLNKLGDLMEEIEKKVNQPVVKEGVIIKEGKGGNPEVVILGFIPSDQRKFSYNFVFGLVLTIMKIAKKFGGRPYSTGLYFAGEIEKIMGKERSQKLKDFKKQIDPKKILNPDKVVRKNIVARALSIAKIFEPLVRPFGNAVITRVGEYFDKPVRGIPADVVRYAYGCSQCGYCLDECDQFFGRGWESQSPRGKWYWLREYIEGKVKWDQFMVDTMLVCTTCEFCNLRCSAALPIESSWMKLRGILVNENKEMTFPPFEMMAAALK
;
A
#
# COMPACT_ATOMS: atom_id res chain seq x y z
N MET A 1 -10.60 -18.58 31.40
CA MET A 1 -9.73 -17.49 30.91
C MET A 1 -8.39 -17.41 31.66
N ASP A 2 -8.19 -18.16 32.74
CA ASP A 2 -7.01 -18.08 33.65
C ASP A 2 -5.66 -18.59 33.10
N LYS A 3 -5.62 -19.15 31.88
CA LYS A 3 -4.38 -19.66 31.28
C LYS A 3 -3.52 -18.54 30.69
N LEU A 4 -4.14 -17.50 30.12
CA LEU A 4 -3.42 -16.43 29.42
C LEU A 4 -2.54 -15.59 30.36
N PRO A 5 -3.01 -15.11 31.53
CA PRO A 5 -2.16 -14.35 32.45
C PRO A 5 -0.95 -15.16 32.96
N LYS A 6 -1.11 -16.47 33.15
CA LYS A 6 -0.01 -17.37 33.56
C LYS A 6 1.06 -17.49 32.47
N ILE A 7 0.66 -17.55 31.20
CA ILE A 7 1.59 -17.59 30.07
C ILE A 7 2.31 -16.25 29.94
N ILE A 8 1.57 -15.14 29.98
CA ILE A 8 2.12 -13.78 29.90
C ILE A 8 3.20 -13.58 30.97
N LYS A 9 2.91 -13.92 32.23
CA LYS A 9 3.87 -13.80 33.34
C LYS A 9 5.13 -14.64 33.12
N LYS A 10 5.02 -15.85 32.56
CA LYS A 10 6.18 -16.70 32.25
C LYS A 10 7.07 -16.14 31.13
N CYS A 11 6.51 -15.31 30.27
CA CYS A 11 7.22 -14.66 29.17
C CYS A 11 7.59 -13.20 29.49
N GLU A 12 7.52 -12.78 30.75
CA GLU A 12 7.80 -11.41 31.20
C GLU A 12 6.93 -10.35 30.49
N GLY A 13 5.75 -10.75 30.02
CA GLY A 13 4.81 -9.85 29.37
C GLY A 13 3.98 -9.05 30.37
N GLU A 14 3.47 -7.92 29.92
CA GLU A 14 2.58 -7.03 30.66
C GLU A 14 1.17 -7.04 30.05
N ILE A 15 0.13 -7.05 30.89
CA ILE A 15 -1.24 -6.85 30.45
C ILE A 15 -1.51 -5.34 30.43
N LEU A 16 -1.73 -4.80 29.24
CA LEU A 16 -2.09 -3.39 29.04
C LEU A 16 -3.57 -3.15 29.34
N SER A 17 -3.97 -1.87 29.41
CA SER A 17 -5.36 -1.48 29.69
C SER A 17 -6.32 -1.92 28.59
N GLN A 18 -7.59 -2.13 28.97
CA GLN A 18 -8.65 -2.47 28.01
C GLN A 18 -8.81 -1.39 26.92
N ALA A 19 -8.61 -0.11 27.27
CA ALA A 19 -8.67 0.98 26.31
C ALA A 19 -7.66 0.82 25.15
N ILE A 20 -6.46 0.31 25.42
CA ILE A 20 -5.46 0.03 24.38
C ILE A 20 -5.94 -1.16 23.52
N ALA A 21 -6.48 -2.20 24.14
CA ALA A 21 -7.01 -3.35 23.41
C ALA A 21 -8.16 -2.97 22.47
N ASP A 22 -9.11 -2.15 22.94
CA ASP A 22 -10.23 -1.65 22.15
C ASP A 22 -9.74 -0.78 21.00
N HIS A 23 -8.78 0.13 21.26
CA HIS A 23 -8.16 0.95 20.24
C HIS A 23 -7.50 0.11 19.13
N GLU A 24 -6.67 -0.88 19.48
CA GLU A 24 -6.03 -1.75 18.49
C GLU A 24 -7.06 -2.58 17.71
N TRP A 25 -8.10 -3.07 18.39
CA TRP A 25 -9.14 -3.86 17.75
C TRP A 25 -9.96 -3.03 16.76
N ASP A 26 -10.33 -1.80 17.13
CA ASP A 26 -11.08 -0.88 16.26
C ASP A 26 -10.25 -0.44 15.04
N ASN A 27 -8.92 -0.38 15.19
CA ASN A 27 -8.01 0.05 14.13
C ASN A 27 -7.33 -1.10 13.36
N ARG A 28 -7.65 -2.37 13.64
CA ARG A 28 -7.01 -3.57 13.06
C ARG A 28 -6.94 -3.63 11.53
N PHE A 29 -7.83 -2.90 10.83
CA PHE A 29 -7.84 -2.83 9.36
C PHE A 29 -7.16 -1.57 8.80
N LYS A 30 -6.63 -0.70 9.64
CA LYS A 30 -5.94 0.53 9.27
C LYS A 30 -4.42 0.36 9.17
N LEU A 31 -4.00 -0.78 8.62
CA LEU A 31 -2.59 -1.18 8.46
C LEU A 31 -1.76 -0.21 7.59
N MET A 32 -2.44 0.63 6.79
CA MET A 32 -1.77 1.59 5.89
C MET A 32 -1.66 2.99 6.48
N ILE A 33 -1.97 3.22 7.77
CA ILE A 33 -1.77 4.52 8.43
C ILE A 33 -0.31 4.99 8.28
N VAL A 34 0.65 4.06 8.29
CA VAL A 34 2.08 4.33 8.04
C VAL A 34 2.32 5.11 6.73
N LYS A 35 1.43 4.99 5.74
CA LYS A 35 1.54 5.73 4.47
C LYS A 35 1.46 7.24 4.65
N ARG A 36 0.90 7.74 5.76
CA ARG A 36 0.88 9.16 6.11
C ARG A 36 2.25 9.71 6.50
N LEU A 37 3.17 8.84 6.93
CA LEU A 37 4.50 9.21 7.42
C LEU A 37 5.55 9.42 6.31
N GLY A 38 5.17 9.23 5.05
CA GLY A 38 6.08 9.25 3.91
C GLY A 38 5.34 9.44 2.58
N PRO A 39 5.86 10.24 1.64
CA PRO A 39 5.23 10.36 0.32
C PRO A 39 5.22 9.03 -0.43
N SER A 40 6.07 8.07 -0.02
CA SER A 40 6.14 6.71 -0.55
C SER A 40 6.44 5.70 0.57
N LEU A 41 6.27 4.42 0.25
CA LEU A 41 6.79 3.31 1.05
C LEU A 41 7.58 2.38 0.14
N VAL A 42 8.52 1.68 0.73
CA VAL A 42 9.18 0.53 0.14
C VAL A 42 8.68 -0.71 0.88
N PRO A 43 7.83 -1.55 0.26
CA PRO A 43 7.27 -2.72 0.92
C PRO A 43 8.25 -3.91 0.91
N ALA A 44 8.30 -4.62 2.02
CA ALA A 44 9.07 -5.84 2.22
C ALA A 44 8.18 -6.89 2.91
N GLU A 45 7.47 -7.68 2.11
CA GLU A 45 6.48 -8.65 2.58
C GLU A 45 7.03 -10.07 2.58
N VAL A 46 7.09 -10.71 3.74
CA VAL A 46 7.67 -12.04 3.92
C VAL A 46 6.72 -12.96 4.66
N VAL A 47 6.86 -14.27 4.43
CA VAL A 47 6.25 -15.31 5.26
C VAL A 47 7.36 -16.16 5.84
N VAL A 48 7.35 -16.37 7.16
CA VAL A 48 8.42 -17.07 7.89
C VAL A 48 7.82 -18.07 8.89
N PRO A 49 8.49 -19.18 9.21
CA PRO A 49 8.08 -20.05 10.29
C PRO A 49 8.01 -19.31 11.64
N LEU A 50 6.96 -19.53 12.44
CA LEU A 50 6.76 -18.80 13.70
C LEU A 50 7.92 -18.98 14.68
N ASN A 51 8.49 -20.19 14.75
CA ASN A 51 9.64 -20.51 15.60
C ASN A 51 10.95 -19.83 15.16
N LYS A 52 10.96 -19.14 14.02
CA LYS A 52 12.10 -18.37 13.49
C LYS A 52 11.86 -16.87 13.47
N LEU A 53 10.72 -16.40 14.00
CA LEU A 53 10.36 -14.98 13.99
C LEU A 53 11.39 -14.13 14.75
N GLY A 54 11.79 -14.55 15.95
CA GLY A 54 12.76 -13.82 16.78
C GLY A 54 14.12 -13.66 16.09
N ASP A 55 14.70 -14.78 15.63
CA ASP A 55 15.99 -14.80 14.92
C ASP A 55 15.98 -13.85 13.69
N LEU A 56 14.85 -13.85 12.97
CA LEU A 56 14.66 -12.98 11.81
C LEU A 56 14.61 -11.50 12.19
N MET A 57 13.85 -11.13 13.23
CA MET A 57 13.75 -9.73 13.66
C MET A 57 15.10 -9.19 14.11
N GLU A 58 15.85 -9.97 14.90
CA GLU A 58 17.19 -9.59 15.36
C GLU A 58 18.16 -9.41 14.18
N GLU A 59 18.12 -10.27 13.17
CA GLU A 59 18.99 -10.12 12.00
C GLU A 59 18.59 -8.94 11.09
N ILE A 60 17.30 -8.62 11.00
CA ILE A 60 16.83 -7.41 10.32
C ILE A 60 17.36 -6.17 11.04
N GLU A 61 17.18 -6.08 12.36
CA GLU A 61 17.66 -4.95 13.18
C GLU A 61 19.17 -4.75 13.08
N LYS A 62 19.95 -5.84 13.03
CA LYS A 62 21.42 -5.76 12.86
C LYS A 62 21.86 -5.26 11.48
N LYS A 63 21.05 -5.45 10.43
CA LYS A 63 21.47 -5.22 9.04
C LYS A 63 20.78 -4.04 8.36
N VAL A 64 19.61 -3.63 8.84
CA VAL A 64 18.79 -2.59 8.24
C VAL A 64 18.65 -1.45 9.24
N ASN A 65 19.34 -0.35 8.98
CA ASN A 65 19.35 0.82 9.86
C ASN A 65 18.19 1.79 9.59
N GLN A 66 17.34 1.46 8.60
CA GLN A 66 16.16 2.25 8.26
C GLN A 66 14.99 1.92 9.17
N PRO A 67 14.06 2.86 9.42
CA PRO A 67 12.84 2.56 10.14
C PRO A 67 11.99 1.58 9.34
N VAL A 68 11.88 0.34 9.84
CA VAL A 68 11.00 -0.70 9.27
C VAL A 68 9.77 -0.81 10.15
N VAL A 69 8.64 -0.29 9.69
CA VAL A 69 7.33 -0.54 10.28
C VAL A 69 6.91 -1.95 9.89
N LYS A 70 6.41 -2.74 10.84
CA LYS A 70 6.15 -4.17 10.64
C LYS A 70 4.77 -4.50 11.19
N GLU A 71 3.90 -5.00 10.32
CA GLU A 71 2.61 -5.56 10.72
C GLU A 71 2.66 -7.08 10.56
N GLY A 72 2.28 -7.82 11.61
CA GLY A 72 2.41 -9.27 11.68
C GLY A 72 1.07 -9.98 11.79
N VAL A 73 0.83 -10.97 10.93
CA VAL A 73 -0.34 -11.87 11.03
C VAL A 73 0.13 -13.30 11.24
N ILE A 74 -0.29 -13.91 12.36
CA ILE A 74 0.03 -15.30 12.68
C ILE A 74 -0.97 -16.21 11.98
N ILE A 75 -0.46 -17.14 11.19
CA ILE A 75 -1.20 -18.23 10.56
C ILE A 75 -0.95 -19.48 11.38
N LYS A 76 -1.98 -20.01 12.03
CA LYS A 76 -1.87 -21.20 12.89
C LYS A 76 -1.46 -22.45 12.11
N GLU A 77 -2.03 -22.63 10.92
CA GLU A 77 -1.78 -23.77 10.04
C GLU A 77 -1.33 -23.27 8.68
N GLY A 78 -0.03 -23.04 8.55
CA GLY A 78 0.61 -22.65 7.30
C GLY A 78 1.03 -23.84 6.46
N LYS A 79 2.12 -23.69 5.72
CA LYS A 79 2.62 -24.74 4.83
C LYS A 79 3.04 -26.00 5.62
N GLY A 80 2.44 -27.14 5.27
CA GLY A 80 2.71 -28.42 5.93
C GLY A 80 2.17 -28.49 7.37
N GLY A 81 1.15 -27.70 7.70
CA GLY A 81 0.50 -27.72 9.02
C GLY A 81 1.26 -26.97 10.13
N ASN A 82 2.39 -26.34 9.81
CA ASN A 82 3.19 -25.62 10.78
C ASN A 82 2.75 -24.15 10.90
N PRO A 83 2.83 -23.53 12.09
CA PRO A 83 2.54 -22.12 12.24
C PRO A 83 3.53 -21.22 11.49
N GLU A 84 3.01 -20.21 10.82
CA GLU A 84 3.79 -19.22 10.06
C GLU A 84 3.37 -17.80 10.45
N VAL A 85 4.22 -16.83 10.15
CA VAL A 85 3.93 -15.41 10.34
C VAL A 85 4.09 -14.70 9.01
N VAL A 86 3.06 -13.98 8.60
CA VAL A 86 3.13 -13.01 7.51
C VAL A 86 3.58 -11.69 8.12
N ILE A 87 4.65 -11.12 7.60
CA ILE A 87 5.13 -9.81 8.00
C ILE A 87 4.99 -8.88 6.80
N LEU A 88 4.19 -7.84 6.97
CA LEU A 88 4.12 -6.69 6.07
C LEU A 88 5.08 -5.62 6.59
N GLY A 89 6.28 -5.58 6.01
CA GLY A 89 7.29 -4.57 6.30
C GLY A 89 7.13 -3.35 5.41
N PHE A 90 7.23 -2.14 5.97
CA PHE A 90 7.21 -0.89 5.24
C PHE A 90 8.37 -0.01 5.68
N ILE A 91 9.20 0.41 4.73
CA ILE A 91 10.22 1.43 4.95
C ILE A 91 9.68 2.76 4.40
N PRO A 92 9.43 3.79 5.24
CA PRO A 92 9.11 5.12 4.78
C PRO A 92 10.16 5.63 3.79
N SER A 93 9.72 6.20 2.67
CA SER A 93 10.65 6.68 1.65
C SER A 93 10.03 7.76 0.77
N ASP A 94 10.81 8.25 -0.20
CA ASP A 94 10.37 9.26 -1.15
C ASP A 94 10.80 8.90 -2.57
N GLN A 95 9.86 8.34 -3.34
CA GLN A 95 10.07 7.88 -4.72
C GLN A 95 10.50 8.99 -5.69
N ARG A 96 10.36 10.27 -5.30
CA ARG A 96 10.77 11.41 -6.10
C ARG A 96 12.26 11.70 -6.00
N LYS A 97 12.95 11.12 -5.01
CA LYS A 97 14.39 11.28 -4.80
C LYS A 97 15.14 10.08 -5.37
N PHE A 98 16.28 10.33 -6.01
CA PHE A 98 17.15 9.27 -6.54
C PHE A 98 17.59 8.27 -5.45
N SER A 99 17.74 8.73 -4.21
CA SER A 99 18.10 7.90 -3.05
C SER A 99 17.13 6.76 -2.76
N TYR A 100 15.88 6.86 -3.23
CA TYR A 100 14.86 5.81 -3.13
C TYR A 100 15.35 4.45 -3.66
N ASN A 101 16.11 4.45 -4.75
CA ASN A 101 16.61 3.22 -5.38
C ASN A 101 17.55 2.43 -4.44
N PHE A 102 18.31 3.12 -3.60
CA PHE A 102 19.18 2.46 -2.61
C PHE A 102 18.38 1.89 -1.45
N VAL A 103 17.32 2.58 -1.00
CA VAL A 103 16.39 2.08 0.03
C VAL A 103 15.65 0.84 -0.48
N PHE A 104 15.26 0.81 -1.75
CA PHE A 104 14.67 -0.37 -2.38
C PHE A 104 15.58 -1.60 -2.32
N GLY A 105 16.91 -1.40 -2.35
CA GLY A 105 17.89 -2.47 -2.15
C GLY A 105 17.75 -3.20 -0.81
N LEU A 106 17.29 -2.51 0.25
CA LEU A 106 17.09 -3.10 1.57
C LEU A 106 15.96 -4.14 1.60
N VAL A 107 15.02 -4.08 0.65
CA VAL A 107 14.01 -5.13 0.47
C VAL A 107 14.69 -6.45 0.13
N LEU A 108 15.74 -6.42 -0.69
CA LEU A 108 16.51 -7.62 -1.03
C LEU A 108 17.25 -8.17 0.19
N THR A 109 17.74 -7.30 1.06
CA THR A 109 18.33 -7.68 2.35
C THR A 109 17.30 -8.41 3.22
N ILE A 110 16.13 -7.81 3.45
CA ILE A 110 15.05 -8.43 4.25
C ILE A 110 14.61 -9.77 3.64
N MET A 111 14.45 -9.82 2.30
CA MET A 111 14.11 -11.06 1.59
C MET A 111 15.16 -12.16 1.75
N LYS A 112 16.44 -11.81 1.74
CA LYS A 112 17.55 -12.75 1.91
C LYS A 112 17.60 -13.29 3.34
N ILE A 113 17.38 -12.43 4.33
CA ILE A 113 17.26 -12.82 5.75
C ILE A 113 16.06 -13.76 5.93
N ALA A 114 14.89 -13.42 5.39
CA ALA A 114 13.72 -14.28 5.45
C ALA A 114 13.98 -15.68 4.88
N LYS A 115 14.63 -15.77 3.71
CA LYS A 115 14.97 -17.07 3.12
C LYS A 115 15.99 -17.86 3.93
N LYS A 116 16.96 -17.20 4.56
CA LYS A 116 17.92 -17.84 5.47
C LYS A 116 17.20 -18.56 6.61
N PHE A 117 16.11 -17.99 7.11
CA PHE A 117 15.27 -18.57 8.16
C PHE A 117 14.11 -19.44 7.65
N GLY A 118 14.22 -19.97 6.43
CA GLY A 118 13.20 -20.86 5.85
C GLY A 118 11.93 -20.15 5.35
N GLY A 119 11.93 -18.83 5.31
CA GLY A 119 10.84 -18.01 4.80
C GLY A 119 10.83 -17.84 3.28
N ARG A 120 9.84 -17.07 2.81
CA ARG A 120 9.58 -16.81 1.39
C ARG A 120 8.95 -15.43 1.17
N PRO A 121 8.99 -14.89 -0.06
CA PRO A 121 8.17 -13.74 -0.41
C PRO A 121 6.68 -14.05 -0.20
N TYR A 122 5.91 -13.05 0.25
CA TYR A 122 4.48 -13.20 0.46
C TYR A 122 3.73 -13.56 -0.84
N SER A 123 4.05 -12.87 -1.94
CA SER A 123 3.41 -13.07 -3.23
C SER A 123 4.40 -13.02 -4.38
N THR A 124 3.94 -13.45 -5.55
CA THR A 124 4.72 -13.47 -6.80
C THR A 124 4.73 -12.09 -7.47
N GLY A 125 3.56 -11.68 -7.98
CA GLY A 125 3.36 -10.42 -8.69
C GLY A 125 4.29 -10.25 -9.89
N LEU A 126 4.79 -9.02 -10.09
CA LEU A 126 5.78 -8.70 -11.11
C LEU A 126 7.20 -9.09 -10.65
N TYR A 127 7.54 -8.80 -9.41
CA TYR A 127 8.91 -8.87 -8.89
C TYR A 127 9.41 -10.30 -8.62
N PHE A 128 8.55 -11.17 -8.10
CA PHE A 128 8.89 -12.52 -7.69
C PHE A 128 8.18 -13.60 -8.52
N ALA A 129 7.75 -13.27 -9.75
CA ALA A 129 7.15 -14.25 -10.67
C ALA A 129 8.05 -15.48 -10.90
N GLY A 130 9.38 -15.31 -10.80
CA GLY A 130 10.34 -16.42 -10.87
C GLY A 130 10.40 -17.34 -9.65
N GLU A 131 9.69 -17.01 -8.56
CA GLU A 131 9.69 -17.75 -7.30
C GLU A 131 8.33 -18.43 -7.01
N ILE A 132 7.43 -18.48 -7.99
CA ILE A 132 6.06 -19.04 -7.84
C ILE A 132 6.01 -20.41 -7.18
N GLU A 133 6.92 -21.33 -7.53
CA GLU A 133 6.93 -22.68 -6.96
C GLU A 133 7.36 -22.69 -5.48
N LYS A 134 8.23 -21.76 -5.07
CA LYS A 134 8.62 -21.60 -3.66
C LYS A 134 7.45 -21.02 -2.86
N ILE A 135 6.72 -20.08 -3.45
CA ILE A 135 5.61 -19.34 -2.83
C ILE A 135 4.37 -20.23 -2.70
N MET A 136 3.94 -20.87 -3.80
CA MET A 136 2.66 -21.58 -3.89
C MET A 136 2.80 -23.11 -3.83
N GLY A 137 4.01 -23.66 -3.96
CA GLY A 137 4.24 -25.10 -4.15
C GLY A 137 4.18 -25.50 -5.63
N LYS A 138 4.85 -26.61 -5.96
CA LYS A 138 4.96 -27.11 -7.34
C LYS A 138 3.59 -27.46 -7.94
N GLU A 139 2.76 -28.18 -7.19
CA GLU A 139 1.45 -28.65 -7.67
C GLU A 139 0.51 -27.48 -7.99
N ARG A 140 0.32 -26.54 -7.04
CA ARG A 140 -0.53 -25.36 -7.25
C ARG A 140 0.01 -24.46 -8.36
N SER A 141 1.33 -24.30 -8.45
CA SER A 141 1.96 -23.54 -9.54
C SER A 141 1.65 -24.15 -10.91
N GLN A 142 1.70 -25.47 -11.03
CA GLN A 142 1.40 -26.16 -12.28
C GLN A 142 -0.07 -26.04 -12.65
N LYS A 143 -0.99 -26.29 -11.70
CA LYS A 143 -2.43 -26.08 -11.88
C LYS A 143 -2.75 -24.66 -12.37
N LEU A 144 -2.11 -23.64 -11.79
CA LEU A 144 -2.30 -22.25 -12.19
C LEU A 144 -1.77 -21.96 -13.61
N LYS A 145 -0.61 -22.53 -13.97
CA LYS A 145 -0.04 -22.43 -15.33
C LYS A 145 -0.99 -23.01 -16.37
N ASP A 146 -1.56 -24.17 -16.09
CA ASP A 146 -2.42 -24.87 -17.04
C ASP A 146 -3.79 -24.18 -17.16
N PHE A 147 -4.37 -23.76 -16.03
CA PHE A 147 -5.58 -22.92 -16.03
C PHE A 147 -5.39 -21.62 -16.84
N LYS A 148 -4.25 -20.94 -16.67
CA LYS A 148 -3.94 -19.72 -17.43
C LYS A 148 -3.87 -19.96 -18.93
N LYS A 149 -3.30 -21.09 -19.37
CA LYS A 149 -3.25 -21.45 -20.81
C LYS A 149 -4.64 -21.70 -21.37
N GLN A 150 -5.52 -22.31 -20.58
CA GLN A 150 -6.90 -22.63 -20.99
C GLN A 150 -7.76 -21.37 -21.10
N ILE A 151 -7.74 -20.49 -20.09
CA ILE A 151 -8.65 -19.33 -20.00
C ILE A 151 -8.15 -18.11 -20.76
N ASP A 152 -6.83 -17.94 -20.90
CA ASP A 152 -6.25 -16.80 -21.62
C ASP A 152 -5.15 -17.26 -22.59
N PRO A 153 -5.53 -17.99 -23.65
CA PRO A 153 -4.57 -18.51 -24.64
C PRO A 153 -3.81 -17.39 -25.37
N LYS A 154 -4.45 -16.21 -25.53
CA LYS A 154 -3.86 -15.03 -26.16
C LYS A 154 -2.99 -14.20 -25.19
N LYS A 155 -2.97 -14.55 -23.90
CA LYS A 155 -2.16 -13.91 -22.85
C LYS A 155 -2.44 -12.40 -22.70
N ILE A 156 -3.69 -11.99 -22.92
CA ILE A 156 -4.10 -10.58 -22.83
C ILE A 156 -4.29 -10.11 -21.39
N LEU A 157 -4.66 -11.01 -20.48
CA LEU A 157 -4.96 -10.66 -19.10
C LEU A 157 -3.66 -10.64 -18.28
N ASN A 158 -3.17 -9.42 -18.03
CA ASN A 158 -2.06 -9.15 -17.11
C ASN A 158 -0.77 -9.94 -17.45
N PRO A 159 -0.20 -9.75 -18.65
CA PRO A 159 0.97 -10.50 -19.11
C PRO A 159 2.18 -10.32 -18.19
N ASP A 160 3.06 -11.32 -18.22
CA ASP A 160 4.37 -11.29 -17.56
C ASP A 160 4.37 -11.13 -16.02
N LYS A 161 3.22 -11.33 -15.38
CA LYS A 161 3.09 -11.37 -13.91
C LYS A 161 2.72 -12.77 -13.43
N VAL A 162 2.95 -13.02 -12.13
CA VAL A 162 2.59 -14.21 -11.35
C VAL A 162 3.26 -15.51 -11.82
N VAL A 163 2.99 -15.94 -13.05
CA VAL A 163 3.34 -17.24 -13.59
C VAL A 163 4.62 -17.22 -14.42
N ARG A 164 4.89 -16.12 -15.11
CA ARG A 164 5.98 -16.01 -16.10
C ARG A 164 7.10 -15.12 -15.59
N LYS A 165 8.34 -15.61 -15.70
CA LYS A 165 9.55 -14.81 -15.45
C LYS A 165 9.64 -13.68 -16.47
N ASN A 166 9.75 -12.46 -15.97
CA ASN A 166 9.90 -11.23 -16.76
C ASN A 166 11.29 -10.60 -16.54
N ILE A 167 11.57 -9.52 -17.27
CA ILE A 167 12.87 -8.80 -17.21
C ILE A 167 13.12 -8.25 -15.79
N VAL A 168 12.10 -7.70 -15.14
CA VAL A 168 12.20 -7.15 -13.79
C VAL A 168 12.58 -8.24 -12.77
N ALA A 169 11.93 -9.40 -12.83
CA ALA A 169 12.25 -10.55 -11.98
C ALA A 169 13.68 -11.06 -12.21
N ARG A 170 14.20 -11.00 -13.45
CA ARG A 170 15.60 -11.34 -13.75
C ARG A 170 16.56 -10.30 -13.16
N ALA A 171 16.28 -9.02 -13.36
CA ALA A 171 17.07 -7.91 -12.81
C ALA A 171 17.15 -7.99 -11.27
N LEU A 172 16.03 -8.27 -10.60
CA LEU A 172 16.02 -8.46 -9.14
C LEU A 172 16.82 -9.68 -8.71
N SER A 173 16.81 -10.75 -9.50
CA SER A 173 17.60 -11.95 -9.20
C SER A 173 19.10 -11.66 -9.27
N ILE A 174 19.54 -10.82 -10.22
CA ILE A 174 20.91 -10.33 -10.32
C ILE A 174 21.23 -9.36 -9.17
N ALA A 175 20.34 -8.42 -8.88
CA ALA A 175 20.51 -7.44 -7.80
C ALA A 175 20.70 -8.09 -6.43
N LYS A 176 20.08 -9.26 -6.17
CA LYS A 176 20.29 -10.04 -4.93
C LYS A 176 21.75 -10.47 -4.72
N ILE A 177 22.51 -10.67 -5.79
CA ILE A 177 23.94 -11.03 -5.72
C ILE A 177 24.74 -9.83 -5.21
N PHE A 178 24.41 -8.62 -5.69
CA PHE A 178 25.07 -7.37 -5.33
C PHE A 178 24.49 -6.70 -4.07
N GLU A 179 23.49 -7.29 -3.42
CA GLU A 179 22.86 -6.76 -2.20
C GLU A 179 23.87 -6.34 -1.13
N PRO A 180 24.93 -7.12 -0.80
CA PRO A 180 25.88 -6.72 0.24
C PRO A 180 26.63 -5.41 -0.08
N LEU A 181 26.82 -5.11 -1.37
CA LEU A 181 27.48 -3.89 -1.85
C LEU A 181 26.55 -2.68 -1.78
N VAL A 182 25.26 -2.87 -2.02
CA VAL A 182 24.26 -1.79 -2.07
C VAL A 182 23.70 -1.45 -0.67
N ARG A 183 23.68 -2.42 0.25
CA ARG A 183 23.13 -2.24 1.61
C ARG A 183 23.71 -1.04 2.37
N PRO A 184 25.04 -0.78 2.41
CA PRO A 184 25.58 0.39 3.10
C PRO A 184 25.01 1.72 2.58
N PHE A 185 24.83 1.85 1.27
CA PHE A 185 24.23 3.04 0.67
C PHE A 185 22.78 3.22 1.09
N GLY A 186 21.99 2.14 1.11
CA GLY A 186 20.61 2.17 1.59
C GLY A 186 20.52 2.56 3.07
N ASN A 187 21.42 2.05 3.91
CA ASN A 187 21.49 2.40 5.33
C ASN A 187 21.95 3.84 5.58
N ALA A 188 22.76 4.41 4.68
CA ALA A 188 23.22 5.80 4.78
C ALA A 188 22.16 6.84 4.35
N VAL A 189 21.05 6.43 3.73
CA VAL A 189 19.98 7.35 3.34
C VAL A 189 19.30 7.91 4.59
N ILE A 190 19.27 9.23 4.72
CA ILE A 190 18.51 9.89 5.79
C ILE A 190 17.03 9.91 5.40
N THR A 191 16.26 8.99 5.99
CA THR A 191 14.80 8.97 5.87
C THR A 191 14.21 9.92 6.91
N ARG A 192 13.63 11.02 6.44
CA ARG A 192 12.76 11.83 7.30
C ARG A 192 11.44 11.07 7.46
N VAL A 193 10.89 11.03 8.66
CA VAL A 193 9.59 10.40 8.91
C VAL A 193 8.66 11.49 9.39
N GLY A 194 7.49 11.60 8.81
CA GLY A 194 6.53 12.63 9.20
C GLY A 194 5.60 13.05 8.09
N GLU A 195 4.73 14.00 8.40
CA GLU A 195 3.83 14.59 7.43
C GLU A 195 4.59 15.61 6.57
N TYR A 196 4.58 15.38 5.26
CA TYR A 196 5.30 16.21 4.30
C TYR A 196 4.39 17.34 3.80
N PHE A 197 5.01 18.40 3.27
CA PHE A 197 4.36 19.55 2.63
C PHE A 197 3.66 20.50 3.59
N ASP A 198 4.24 21.68 3.74
CA ASP A 198 3.69 22.80 4.55
C ASP A 198 3.23 23.96 3.67
N LYS A 199 3.32 23.81 2.34
CA LYS A 199 2.98 24.84 1.37
C LYS A 199 2.06 24.30 0.29
N PRO A 200 1.11 25.12 -0.21
CA PRO A 200 0.32 24.77 -1.38
C PRO A 200 1.20 24.45 -2.59
N VAL A 201 0.73 23.53 -3.44
CA VAL A 201 1.42 23.17 -4.69
C VAL A 201 0.43 23.26 -5.84
N ARG A 202 0.75 24.07 -6.86
CA ARG A 202 -0.12 24.29 -8.04
C ARG A 202 -1.57 24.67 -7.69
N GLY A 203 -1.74 25.51 -6.67
CA GLY A 203 -3.05 25.96 -6.18
C GLY A 203 -3.77 24.95 -5.26
N ILE A 204 -3.20 23.76 -5.03
CA ILE A 204 -3.78 22.76 -4.13
C ILE A 204 -3.27 22.99 -2.70
N PRO A 205 -4.15 23.04 -1.67
CA PRO A 205 -3.74 23.22 -0.28
C PRO A 205 -2.74 22.18 0.22
N ALA A 206 -1.85 22.59 1.13
CA ALA A 206 -0.73 21.76 1.61
C ALA A 206 -1.16 20.42 2.24
N ASP A 207 -2.21 20.45 3.05
CA ASP A 207 -2.84 19.28 3.66
C ASP A 207 -3.43 18.33 2.61
N VAL A 208 -4.12 18.86 1.60
CA VAL A 208 -4.67 18.05 0.51
C VAL A 208 -3.54 17.42 -0.34
N VAL A 209 -2.46 18.16 -0.61
CA VAL A 209 -1.25 17.62 -1.25
C VAL A 209 -0.69 16.46 -0.42
N ARG A 210 -0.54 16.65 0.90
CA ARG A 210 -0.07 15.63 1.82
C ARG A 210 -0.95 14.37 1.78
N TYR A 211 -2.28 14.52 1.81
CA TYR A 211 -3.20 13.38 1.76
C TYR A 211 -3.19 12.67 0.40
N ALA A 212 -2.98 13.40 -0.71
CA ALA A 212 -2.81 12.79 -2.03
C ALA A 212 -1.61 11.83 -2.07
N TYR A 213 -0.49 12.22 -1.44
CA TYR A 213 0.68 11.35 -1.27
C TYR A 213 0.51 10.30 -0.17
N GLY A 214 -0.38 10.54 0.81
CA GLY A 214 -0.77 9.59 1.85
C GLY A 214 -1.69 8.47 1.36
N CYS A 215 -2.30 8.61 0.18
CA CYS A 215 -3.18 7.58 -0.37
C CYS A 215 -2.39 6.34 -0.81
N SER A 216 -2.72 5.18 -0.23
CA SER A 216 -2.07 3.90 -0.54
C SER A 216 -2.57 3.25 -1.84
N GLN A 217 -3.62 3.79 -2.47
CA GLN A 217 -4.24 3.19 -3.67
C GLN A 217 -4.67 1.73 -3.46
N CYS A 218 -5.20 1.42 -2.27
CA CYS A 218 -5.60 0.06 -1.88
C CYS A 218 -6.97 -0.37 -2.43
N GLY A 219 -7.94 0.54 -2.56
CA GLY A 219 -9.28 0.21 -3.10
C GLY A 219 -10.39 0.03 -2.08
N TYR A 220 -10.14 0.08 -0.76
CA TYR A 220 -11.20 -0.07 0.26
C TYR A 220 -12.34 0.97 0.19
N CYS A 221 -12.12 2.06 -0.54
CA CYS A 221 -13.13 3.10 -0.76
C CYS A 221 -13.99 2.88 -2.02
N LEU A 222 -13.78 1.80 -2.79
CA LEU A 222 -14.49 1.56 -4.05
C LEU A 222 -15.89 0.99 -3.81
N ASP A 223 -15.97 -0.11 -3.07
CA ASP A 223 -17.20 -0.92 -2.95
C ASP A 223 -18.38 -0.14 -2.35
N GLU A 224 -18.10 0.86 -1.51
CA GLU A 224 -19.10 1.64 -0.77
C GLU A 224 -19.28 3.06 -1.33
N CYS A 225 -18.71 3.36 -2.50
CA CYS A 225 -18.81 4.69 -3.10
C CYS A 225 -19.89 4.76 -4.17
N ASP A 226 -21.04 5.35 -3.84
CA ASP A 226 -22.17 5.52 -4.76
C ASP A 226 -21.80 6.28 -6.04
N GLN A 227 -20.92 7.29 -5.93
CA GLN A 227 -20.41 8.01 -7.09
C GLN A 227 -19.67 7.07 -8.05
N PHE A 228 -18.79 6.22 -7.51
CA PHE A 228 -18.04 5.26 -8.32
C PHE A 228 -18.98 4.19 -8.89
N PHE A 229 -19.88 3.65 -8.07
CA PHE A 229 -20.88 2.67 -8.50
C PHE A 229 -21.75 3.19 -9.65
N GLY A 230 -22.23 4.43 -9.55
CA GLY A 230 -23.08 5.03 -10.59
C GLY A 230 -22.34 5.40 -11.88
N ARG A 231 -21.03 5.68 -11.83
CA ARG A 231 -20.25 6.15 -13.00
C ARG A 231 -19.28 5.14 -13.59
N GLY A 232 -18.83 4.16 -12.83
CA GLY A 232 -17.96 3.05 -13.26
C GLY A 232 -16.50 3.41 -13.59
N TRP A 233 -16.12 4.68 -13.59
CA TRP A 233 -14.75 5.12 -13.92
C TRP A 233 -13.89 5.34 -12.69
N GLU A 234 -12.64 4.86 -12.72
CA GLU A 234 -11.71 4.96 -11.58
C GLU A 234 -11.51 6.41 -11.12
N SER A 235 -11.47 7.39 -12.03
CA SER A 235 -11.34 8.82 -11.70
C SER A 235 -12.49 9.35 -10.84
N GLN A 236 -13.64 8.67 -10.84
CA GLN A 236 -14.82 9.01 -10.04
C GLN A 236 -14.76 8.39 -8.64
N SER A 237 -13.81 7.51 -8.37
CA SER A 237 -13.61 6.93 -7.05
C SER A 237 -12.78 7.85 -6.13
N PRO A 238 -12.89 7.71 -4.80
CA PRO A 238 -12.09 8.49 -3.88
C PRO A 238 -10.58 8.26 -4.07
N ARG A 239 -10.14 7.01 -4.29
CA ARG A 239 -8.72 6.71 -4.59
C ARG A 239 -8.26 7.27 -5.92
N GLY A 240 -9.11 7.22 -6.96
CA GLY A 240 -8.77 7.71 -8.27
C GLY A 240 -8.63 9.23 -8.31
N LYS A 241 -9.47 9.96 -7.57
CA LYS A 241 -9.29 11.41 -7.37
C LYS A 241 -7.96 11.74 -6.70
N TRP A 242 -7.58 11.00 -5.65
CA TRP A 242 -6.24 11.18 -5.05
C TRP A 242 -5.11 10.92 -6.04
N TYR A 243 -5.22 9.87 -6.84
CA TYR A 243 -4.25 9.56 -7.88
C TYR A 243 -4.16 10.70 -8.89
N TRP A 244 -5.30 11.14 -9.41
CA TRP A 244 -5.36 12.18 -10.43
C TRP A 244 -4.84 13.52 -9.93
N LEU A 245 -5.15 13.87 -8.68
CA LEU A 245 -4.61 15.05 -8.01
C LEU A 245 -3.08 14.98 -7.90
N ARG A 246 -2.52 13.81 -7.57
CA ARG A 246 -1.07 13.61 -7.53
C ARG A 246 -0.44 13.79 -8.91
N GLU A 247 -1.01 13.21 -9.97
CA GLU A 247 -0.48 13.39 -11.33
C GLU A 247 -0.54 14.87 -11.77
N TYR A 248 -1.55 15.63 -11.33
CA TYR A 248 -1.62 17.08 -11.55
C TYR A 248 -0.53 17.83 -10.79
N ILE A 249 -0.34 17.52 -9.50
CA ILE A 249 0.70 18.09 -8.64
C ILE A 249 2.09 17.85 -9.25
N GLU A 250 2.32 16.65 -9.80
CA GLU A 250 3.55 16.27 -10.49
C GLU A 250 3.69 16.86 -11.91
N GLY A 251 2.63 17.51 -12.42
CA GLY A 251 2.63 18.20 -13.70
C GLY A 251 2.49 17.33 -14.94
N LYS A 252 2.00 16.10 -14.77
CA LYS A 252 1.81 15.14 -15.86
C LYS A 252 0.46 15.30 -16.56
N VAL A 253 -0.51 15.93 -15.89
CA VAL A 253 -1.83 16.23 -16.45
C VAL A 253 -2.15 17.71 -16.26
N LYS A 254 -3.06 18.22 -17.09
CA LYS A 254 -3.58 19.59 -16.98
C LYS A 254 -4.78 19.62 -16.04
N TRP A 255 -4.99 20.76 -15.39
CA TRP A 255 -6.22 21.05 -14.66
C TRP A 255 -7.25 21.58 -15.66
N ASP A 256 -8.09 20.69 -16.18
CA ASP A 256 -9.15 21.02 -17.12
C ASP A 256 -10.53 20.94 -16.47
N GLN A 257 -11.56 21.37 -17.21
CA GLN A 257 -12.94 21.35 -16.72
C GLN A 257 -13.40 19.94 -16.33
N PHE A 258 -12.95 18.90 -17.03
CA PHE A 258 -13.29 17.52 -16.69
C PHE A 258 -12.75 17.10 -15.31
N MET A 259 -11.54 17.54 -14.97
CA MET A 259 -10.96 17.35 -13.64
C MET A 259 -11.71 18.15 -12.57
N VAL A 260 -12.05 19.40 -12.85
CA VAL A 260 -12.89 20.23 -11.97
C VAL A 260 -14.21 19.53 -11.67
N ASP A 261 -14.96 19.15 -12.71
CA ASP A 261 -16.25 18.49 -12.57
C ASP A 261 -16.12 17.23 -11.71
N THR A 262 -15.10 16.41 -11.95
CA THR A 262 -14.88 15.18 -11.19
C THR A 262 -14.58 15.44 -9.71
N MET A 263 -13.81 16.48 -9.40
CA MET A 263 -13.55 16.88 -8.01
C MET A 263 -14.81 17.41 -7.34
N LEU A 264 -15.69 18.10 -8.08
CA LEU A 264 -16.95 18.63 -7.56
C LEU A 264 -17.99 17.54 -7.27
N VAL A 265 -18.02 16.44 -8.03
CA VAL A 265 -18.97 15.35 -7.79
C VAL A 265 -18.56 14.65 -6.51
N CYS A 266 -19.43 14.60 -5.51
CA CYS A 266 -19.26 13.80 -4.30
C CYS A 266 -20.61 13.80 -3.58
N THR A 267 -21.08 12.64 -3.13
CA THR A 267 -22.33 12.50 -2.36
C THR A 267 -22.19 12.92 -0.89
N THR A 268 -20.98 13.28 -0.45
CA THR A 268 -20.67 13.75 0.91
C THR A 268 -21.13 12.80 2.02
N CYS A 269 -21.21 11.50 1.73
CA CYS A 269 -21.69 10.47 2.68
C CYS A 269 -20.62 10.00 3.67
N GLU A 270 -19.37 10.44 3.53
CA GLU A 270 -18.22 10.14 4.40
C GLU A 270 -17.84 8.65 4.57
N PHE A 271 -18.51 7.69 3.93
CA PHE A 271 -18.14 6.26 4.00
C PHE A 271 -16.67 6.01 3.64
N CYS A 272 -16.14 6.76 2.67
CA CYS A 272 -14.75 6.68 2.26
C CYS A 272 -13.76 7.08 3.38
N ASN A 273 -14.13 7.95 4.32
CA ASN A 273 -13.31 8.30 5.49
C ASN A 273 -13.23 7.10 6.45
N LEU A 274 -14.37 6.48 6.74
CA LEU A 274 -14.48 5.35 7.68
C LEU A 274 -13.73 4.12 7.17
N ARG A 275 -13.84 3.83 5.86
CA ARG A 275 -13.20 2.66 5.22
C ARG A 275 -11.72 2.87 4.89
N CYS A 276 -11.20 4.10 4.95
CA CYS A 276 -9.84 4.37 4.54
C CYS A 276 -8.83 3.67 5.45
N SER A 277 -8.10 2.69 4.91
CA SER A 277 -7.04 1.97 5.65
C SER A 277 -5.85 2.87 6.05
N ALA A 278 -5.77 4.08 5.50
CA ALA A 278 -4.77 5.09 5.85
C ALA A 278 -5.37 6.23 6.71
N ALA A 279 -6.65 6.13 7.11
CA ALA A 279 -7.36 7.13 7.89
C ALA A 279 -7.24 8.57 7.31
N LEU A 280 -7.42 8.71 6.00
CA LEU A 280 -7.40 10.00 5.33
C LEU A 280 -8.75 10.73 5.45
N PRO A 281 -8.76 12.06 5.63
CA PRO A 281 -9.99 12.86 5.63
C PRO A 281 -10.44 13.14 4.18
N ILE A 282 -10.94 12.12 3.49
CA ILE A 282 -11.20 12.16 2.05
C ILE A 282 -12.33 13.13 1.70
N GLU A 283 -13.49 12.96 2.33
CA GLU A 283 -14.64 13.82 2.09
C GLU A 283 -14.31 15.28 2.44
N SER A 284 -13.70 15.52 3.60
CA SER A 284 -13.41 16.88 4.05
C SER A 284 -12.40 17.57 3.15
N SER A 285 -11.49 16.81 2.54
CA SER A 285 -10.58 17.31 1.50
C SER A 285 -11.31 17.68 0.21
N TRP A 286 -12.32 16.90 -0.20
CA TRP A 286 -13.18 17.24 -1.34
C TRP A 286 -14.03 18.48 -1.07
N MET A 287 -14.56 18.64 0.14
CA MET A 287 -15.29 19.84 0.52
C MET A 287 -14.40 21.08 0.54
N LYS A 288 -13.16 20.95 1.02
CA LYS A 288 -12.16 22.02 0.95
C LYS A 288 -11.86 22.42 -0.50
N LEU A 289 -11.59 21.44 -1.37
CA LEU A 289 -11.37 21.70 -2.79
C LEU A 289 -12.60 22.31 -3.47
N ARG A 290 -13.82 21.83 -3.15
CA ARG A 290 -15.07 22.39 -3.66
C ARG A 290 -15.21 23.87 -3.30
N GLY A 291 -14.88 24.25 -2.06
CA GLY A 291 -14.87 25.65 -1.63
C GLY A 291 -13.93 26.51 -2.48
N ILE A 292 -12.70 26.03 -2.70
CA ILE A 292 -11.70 26.74 -3.51
C ILE A 292 -12.17 26.85 -4.98
N LEU A 293 -12.59 25.74 -5.58
CA LEU A 293 -12.98 25.71 -7.00
C LEU A 293 -14.19 26.59 -7.28
N VAL A 294 -15.24 26.51 -6.44
CA VAL A 294 -16.49 27.23 -6.68
C VAL A 294 -16.44 28.67 -6.17
N ASN A 295 -15.96 28.88 -4.94
CA ASN A 295 -16.08 30.19 -4.28
C ASN A 295 -14.91 31.11 -4.61
N GLU A 296 -13.69 30.58 -4.68
CA GLU A 296 -12.48 31.39 -4.89
C GLU A 296 -12.15 31.48 -6.38
N ASN A 297 -12.01 30.35 -7.06
CA ASN A 297 -11.60 30.29 -8.46
C ASN A 297 -12.74 30.57 -9.44
N LYS A 298 -14.00 30.55 -8.97
CA LYS A 298 -15.20 30.75 -9.81
C LYS A 298 -15.26 29.78 -11.01
N GLU A 299 -14.75 28.56 -10.81
CA GLU A 299 -14.82 27.52 -11.83
C GLU A 299 -16.28 27.21 -12.16
N MET A 300 -16.53 26.85 -13.42
CA MET A 300 -17.86 26.38 -13.81
C MET A 300 -18.20 25.13 -13.02
N THR A 301 -19.41 25.12 -12.45
CA THR A 301 -20.00 23.91 -11.88
C THR A 301 -20.74 23.15 -12.98
N PHE A 302 -21.27 21.95 -12.68
CA PHE A 302 -22.00 21.12 -13.64
C PHE A 302 -22.89 21.95 -14.55
N PRO A 303 -22.89 21.73 -15.87
CA PRO A 303 -23.75 22.47 -16.77
C PRO A 303 -25.19 22.37 -16.25
N PRO A 304 -25.87 23.50 -15.97
CA PRO A 304 -27.26 23.49 -15.48
C PRO A 304 -28.16 22.63 -16.39
N PHE A 305 -27.82 22.58 -17.68
CA PHE A 305 -28.51 21.82 -18.71
C PHE A 305 -28.40 20.30 -18.56
N GLU A 306 -27.31 19.75 -17.99
CA GLU A 306 -27.19 18.30 -17.78
C GLU A 306 -28.06 17.82 -16.59
N MET A 307 -28.18 18.63 -15.54
CA MET A 307 -29.14 18.36 -14.46
C MET A 307 -30.58 18.38 -14.98
N MET A 308 -30.90 19.31 -15.87
CA MET A 308 -32.22 19.40 -16.50
C MET A 308 -32.47 18.23 -17.47
N ALA A 309 -31.47 17.82 -18.26
CA ALA A 309 -31.61 16.70 -19.20
C ALA A 309 -31.80 15.34 -18.50
N ALA A 310 -31.15 15.14 -17.34
CA ALA A 310 -31.34 13.93 -16.53
C ALA A 310 -32.70 13.90 -15.81
N ALA A 311 -33.28 15.07 -15.47
CA ALA A 311 -34.60 15.19 -14.86
C ALA A 311 -35.78 15.01 -15.84
N LEU A 312 -35.49 14.97 -17.14
CA LEU A 312 -36.47 14.74 -18.21
C LEU A 312 -36.57 13.26 -18.65
N LYS A 313 -35.92 12.35 -17.91
CA LYS A 313 -36.02 10.89 -18.10
C LYS A 313 -36.77 10.23 -16.96
#